data_AF-A0ABD5ZYN8-F1
#
_entry.id   AF-A0ABD5ZYN8-F1
#
_cell.length_a   1.000
_cell.length_b   1.000
_cell.length_c   1.000
_cell.angle_alpha   90.00
_cell.angle_beta   90.00
_cell.angle_gamma   90.00
#
_symmetry.space_group_name_H-M   'P 1'
#
loop_
_entity.id
_entity.type
_entity.pdbx_description
1 polymer ?
#
loop_
_entity_poly.entity_id
_entity_poly.type
_entity_poly.pdbx_seq_one_letter_code
_entity_poly.pdbx_strand_id
1 'polypeptide(L)'
;MSLIGRSINLALALLICLSVAGTAGATLYYQESVEELDAENSQLRQQNERLREDLRETETDLQRARERLRELNESLSTTRSDVGQVSENLEETEGQLESTEQELASTRQDLRASQQRVEELQGEVNTLESRNDQLRSEVSNLESTNRNLRDQRDELQADVEDLNDEVSQLESDVNSLEERNQDLRNENQQLRRALQDACAAINGSKPSGCGLV
;
A
#
# COMPACT_ATOMS: atom_id res chain seq x y z
N MET A 1 5.45 139.56 76.54
CA MET A 1 4.36 138.57 76.59
C MET A 1 4.31 137.80 75.28
N SER A 2 4.15 136.48 75.34
CA SER A 2 3.60 135.61 74.28
C SER A 2 4.33 135.51 72.92
N LEU A 3 5.53 134.91 72.87
CA LEU A 3 6.09 134.42 71.58
C LEU A 3 6.79 133.05 71.67
N ILE A 4 7.15 132.55 72.86
CA ILE A 4 7.86 131.27 73.01
C ILE A 4 6.91 130.07 73.17
N GLY A 5 5.64 130.29 73.56
CA GLY A 5 4.62 129.23 73.64
C GLY A 5 3.99 128.82 72.30
N ARG A 6 4.17 129.63 71.24
CA ARG A 6 3.54 129.41 69.92
C ARG A 6 4.41 128.53 69.02
N SER A 7 5.74 128.63 69.08
CA SER A 7 6.65 127.74 68.35
C SER A 7 6.71 126.33 68.93
N ILE A 8 6.59 126.19 70.27
CA ILE A 8 6.53 124.88 70.93
C ILE A 8 5.22 124.16 70.60
N ASN A 9 4.06 124.84 70.67
CA ASN A 9 2.78 124.24 70.27
C ASN A 9 2.72 123.88 68.78
N LEU A 10 3.35 124.68 67.91
CA LEU A 10 3.37 124.42 66.47
C LEU A 10 4.34 123.29 66.11
N ALA A 11 5.46 123.17 66.83
CA ALA A 11 6.36 122.04 66.75
C ALA A 11 5.70 120.74 67.28
N LEU A 12 4.99 120.80 68.42
CA LEU A 12 4.23 119.68 68.96
C LEU A 12 3.10 119.25 68.02
N ALA A 13 2.36 120.20 67.44
CA ALA A 13 1.33 119.92 66.45
C ALA A 13 1.90 119.30 65.17
N LEU A 14 3.05 119.78 64.68
CA LEU A 14 3.76 119.17 63.55
C LEU A 14 4.23 117.75 63.86
N LEU A 15 4.72 117.50 65.06
CA LEU A 15 5.18 116.18 65.51
C LEU A 15 4.00 115.20 65.63
N ILE A 16 2.85 115.66 66.11
CA ILE A 16 1.60 114.89 66.13
C ILE A 16 1.08 114.64 64.70
N CYS A 17 1.14 115.62 63.80
CA CYS A 17 0.73 115.41 62.41
C CYS A 17 1.68 114.46 61.66
N LEU A 18 2.99 114.54 61.91
CA LEU A 18 3.98 113.61 61.36
C LEU A 18 3.84 112.21 61.94
N SER A 19 3.53 112.09 63.24
CA SER A 19 3.29 110.79 63.86
C SER A 19 1.98 110.18 63.36
N VAL A 20 0.90 110.96 63.22
CA VAL A 20 -0.39 110.51 62.69
C VAL A 20 -0.29 110.19 61.20
N ALA A 21 0.43 110.98 60.40
CA ALA A 21 0.67 110.69 59.00
C ALA A 21 1.59 109.48 58.81
N GLY A 22 2.60 109.33 59.68
CA GLY A 22 3.48 108.16 59.70
C GLY A 22 2.75 106.88 60.11
N THR A 23 1.87 106.95 61.12
CA THR A 23 1.07 105.79 61.54
C THR A 23 -0.01 105.44 60.53
N ALA A 24 -0.67 106.43 59.91
CA ALA A 24 -1.65 106.22 58.83
C ALA A 24 -1.01 105.67 57.55
N GLY A 25 0.15 106.20 57.15
CA GLY A 25 0.92 105.70 56.01
C GLY A 25 1.45 104.28 56.24
N ALA A 26 1.95 103.99 57.45
CA ALA A 26 2.35 102.65 57.82
C ALA A 26 1.16 101.68 57.83
N THR A 27 0.00 102.07 58.37
CA THR A 27 -1.19 101.19 58.37
C THR A 27 -1.70 100.89 56.97
N LEU A 28 -1.75 101.87 56.05
CA LEU A 28 -2.14 101.62 54.66
C LEU A 28 -1.14 100.70 53.94
N TYR A 29 0.16 100.91 54.14
CA TYR A 29 1.21 100.05 53.59
C TYR A 29 1.14 98.62 54.16
N TYR A 30 0.90 98.48 55.47
CA TYR A 30 0.71 97.18 56.11
C TYR A 30 -0.60 96.52 55.65
N GLN A 31 -1.66 97.29 55.38
CA GLN A 31 -2.94 96.77 54.93
C GLN A 31 -2.85 96.21 53.50
N GLU A 32 -2.17 96.93 52.60
CA GLU A 32 -1.86 96.46 51.23
C GLU A 32 -0.92 95.24 51.26
N SER A 33 0.13 95.29 52.10
CA SER A 33 1.05 94.15 52.27
C SER A 33 0.36 92.91 52.84
N VAL A 34 -0.62 93.09 53.74
CA VAL A 34 -1.42 91.99 54.32
C VAL A 34 -2.40 91.44 53.31
N GLU A 35 -3.05 92.27 52.49
CA GLU A 35 -3.91 91.81 51.39
C GLU A 35 -3.12 91.03 50.33
N GLU A 36 -1.92 91.49 49.96
CA GLU A 36 -1.04 90.76 49.04
C GLU A 36 -0.58 89.41 49.65
N LEU A 37 -0.21 89.39 50.94
CA LEU A 37 0.15 88.16 51.65
C LEU A 37 -1.02 87.18 51.77
N ASP A 38 -2.25 87.67 51.97
CA ASP A 38 -3.45 86.85 52.05
C ASP A 38 -3.84 86.30 50.67
N ALA A 39 -3.70 87.11 49.61
CA ALA A 39 -3.88 86.67 48.23
C ALA A 39 -2.87 85.58 47.85
N GLU A 40 -1.60 85.76 48.18
CA GLU A 40 -0.54 84.77 47.97
C GLU A 40 -0.78 83.50 48.79
N ASN A 41 -1.15 83.61 50.07
CA ASN A 41 -1.51 82.45 50.90
C ASN A 41 -2.70 81.68 50.33
N SER A 42 -3.73 82.40 49.88
CA SER A 42 -4.90 81.80 49.23
C SER A 42 -4.51 81.05 47.96
N GLN A 43 -3.64 81.64 47.13
CA GLN A 43 -3.13 81.02 45.91
C GLN A 43 -2.26 79.79 46.22
N LEU A 44 -1.36 79.87 47.20
CA LEU A 44 -0.53 78.75 47.65
C LEU A 44 -1.38 77.61 48.21
N ARG A 45 -2.47 77.90 48.93
CA ARG A 45 -3.43 76.88 49.38
C ARG A 45 -4.11 76.20 48.21
N GLN A 46 -4.59 76.98 47.23
CA GLN A 46 -5.19 76.43 46.01
C GLN A 46 -4.22 75.57 45.21
N GLN A 47 -2.96 75.98 45.08
CA GLN A 47 -1.92 75.20 44.43
C GLN A 47 -1.61 73.92 45.19
N ASN A 48 -1.52 73.97 46.52
CA ASN A 48 -1.33 72.78 47.35
C ASN A 48 -2.50 71.80 47.23
N GLU A 49 -3.74 72.29 47.12
CA GLU A 49 -4.91 71.45 46.89
C GLU A 49 -4.84 70.77 45.52
N ARG A 50 -4.55 71.52 44.45
CA ARG A 50 -4.37 70.96 43.10
C ARG A 50 -3.24 69.93 43.06
N LEU A 51 -2.07 70.25 43.60
CA LEU A 51 -0.93 69.33 43.63
C LEU A 51 -1.26 68.04 44.41
N ARG A 52 -2.07 68.12 45.47
CA ARG A 52 -2.54 66.93 46.20
C ARG A 52 -3.54 66.11 45.39
N GLU A 53 -4.38 66.76 44.60
CA GLU A 53 -5.31 66.10 43.69
C GLU A 53 -4.54 65.40 42.56
N ASP A 54 -3.65 66.11 41.87
CA ASP A 54 -2.77 65.57 40.83
C ASP A 54 -1.93 64.40 41.35
N LEU A 55 -1.38 64.49 42.58
CA LEU A 55 -0.61 63.41 43.19
C LEU A 55 -1.48 62.16 43.39
N ARG A 56 -2.70 62.32 43.91
CA ARG A 56 -3.64 61.20 44.09
C ARG A 56 -4.06 60.57 42.76
N GLU A 57 -4.30 61.39 41.74
CA GLU A 57 -4.61 60.91 40.40
C GLU A 57 -3.43 60.10 39.83
N THR A 58 -2.21 60.65 39.92
CA THR A 58 -0.99 60.00 39.45
C THR A 58 -0.71 58.70 40.19
N GLU A 59 -0.92 58.65 41.52
CA GLU A 59 -0.82 57.43 42.33
C GLU A 59 -1.82 56.37 41.88
N THR A 60 -3.06 56.78 41.60
CA THR A 60 -4.11 55.89 41.11
C THR A 60 -3.77 55.33 39.73
N ASP A 61 -3.29 56.17 38.82
CA ASP A 61 -2.87 55.75 37.47
C ASP A 61 -1.67 54.82 37.51
N LEU A 62 -0.70 55.10 38.38
CA LEU A 62 0.45 54.23 38.60
C LEU A 62 0.01 52.86 39.13
N GLN A 63 -1.00 52.80 40.01
CA GLN A 63 -1.56 51.54 40.48
C GLN A 63 -2.23 50.76 39.34
N ARG A 64 -3.08 51.42 38.54
CA ARG A 64 -3.73 50.79 37.37
C ARG A 64 -2.72 50.28 36.35
N ALA A 65 -1.67 51.05 36.07
CA ALA A 65 -0.60 50.65 35.16
C ALA A 65 0.16 49.42 35.68
N ARG A 66 0.42 49.34 36.99
CA ARG A 66 1.04 48.17 37.63
C ARG A 66 0.16 46.93 37.55
N GLU A 67 -1.15 47.07 37.75
CA GLU A 67 -2.11 45.96 37.61
C GLU A 67 -2.14 45.44 36.17
N ARG A 68 -2.26 46.33 35.18
CA ARG A 68 -2.17 45.95 33.75
C ARG A 68 -0.87 45.25 33.39
N LEU A 69 0.26 45.71 33.91
CA LEU A 69 1.56 45.06 33.68
C LEU A 69 1.63 43.64 34.26
N ARG A 70 0.97 43.39 35.41
CA ARG A 70 0.89 42.03 35.97
C ARG A 70 0.04 41.12 35.08
N GLU A 71 -1.15 41.58 34.68
CA GLU A 71 -2.04 40.83 33.78
C GLU A 71 -1.39 40.52 32.43
N LEU A 72 -0.68 41.50 31.85
CA LEU A 72 0.08 41.32 30.61
C LEU A 72 1.22 40.31 30.77
N ASN A 73 1.94 40.33 31.89
CA ASN A 73 3.00 39.37 32.16
C ASN A 73 2.46 37.94 32.35
N GLU A 74 1.34 37.79 33.06
CA GLU A 74 0.67 36.50 33.21
C GLU A 74 0.20 35.97 31.86
N SER A 75 -0.49 36.81 31.07
CA SER A 75 -0.94 36.46 29.72
C SER A 75 0.23 36.06 28.81
N LEU A 76 1.32 36.82 28.84
CA LEU A 76 2.53 36.52 28.06
C LEU A 76 3.17 35.19 28.49
N SER A 77 3.17 34.88 29.79
CA SER A 77 3.66 33.61 30.31
C SER A 77 2.82 32.44 29.80
N THR A 78 1.49 32.57 29.86
CA THR A 78 0.56 31.55 29.35
C THR A 78 0.74 31.35 27.85
N THR A 79 0.74 32.43 27.06
CA THR A 79 0.94 32.33 25.60
C THR A 79 2.28 31.68 25.24
N ARG A 80 3.36 31.96 25.99
CA ARG A 80 4.65 31.28 25.77
C ARG A 80 4.57 29.78 26.06
N SER A 81 3.87 29.39 27.12
CA SER A 81 3.63 27.98 27.43
C SER A 81 2.83 27.29 26.33
N ASP A 82 1.75 27.93 25.86
CA ASP A 82 0.89 27.40 24.80
C ASP A 82 1.67 27.23 23.49
N VAL A 83 2.51 28.21 23.12
CA VAL A 83 3.39 28.12 21.94
C VAL A 83 4.36 26.95 22.06
N GLY A 84 4.95 26.73 23.25
CA GLY A 84 5.81 25.57 23.51
C GLY A 84 5.07 24.25 23.28
N GLN A 85 3.89 24.10 23.88
CA GLN A 85 3.08 22.90 23.75
C GLN A 85 2.63 22.63 22.30
N VAL A 86 2.21 23.67 21.58
CA VAL A 86 1.86 23.54 20.15
C VAL A 86 3.07 23.13 19.31
N SER A 87 4.27 23.63 19.64
CA SER A 87 5.49 23.26 18.92
C SER A 87 5.86 21.79 19.16
N GLU A 88 5.78 21.31 20.39
CA GLU A 88 6.01 19.89 20.73
C GLU A 88 5.01 18.97 20.02
N ASN A 89 3.73 19.33 20.02
CA ASN A 89 2.69 18.56 19.33
C ASN A 89 2.90 18.55 17.80
N LEU A 90 3.40 19.65 17.23
CA LEU A 90 3.71 19.73 15.81
C LEU A 90 4.86 18.78 15.46
N GLU A 91 5.95 18.80 16.22
CA GLU A 91 7.08 17.88 16.02
C GLU A 91 6.65 16.40 16.13
N GLU A 92 5.81 16.07 17.10
CA GLU A 92 5.26 14.70 17.22
C GLU A 92 4.43 14.32 15.99
N THR A 93 3.54 15.21 15.55
CA THR A 93 2.67 14.97 14.39
C THR A 93 3.49 14.82 13.10
N GLU A 94 4.53 15.63 12.93
CA GLU A 94 5.45 15.51 11.79
C GLU A 94 6.17 14.16 11.79
N GLY A 95 6.65 13.69 12.95
CA GLY A 95 7.26 12.37 13.06
C GLY A 95 6.30 11.21 12.77
N GLN A 96 5.05 11.31 13.25
CA GLN A 96 4.01 10.32 12.95
C GLN A 96 3.66 10.30 11.45
N LEU A 97 3.60 11.47 10.81
CA LEU A 97 3.36 11.60 9.38
C LEU A 97 4.48 10.91 8.58
N GLU A 98 5.74 11.19 8.90
CA GLU A 98 6.89 10.57 8.23
C GLU A 98 6.87 9.03 8.37
N SER A 99 6.62 8.51 9.58
CA SER A 99 6.48 7.07 9.82
C SER A 99 5.36 6.46 8.98
N THR A 100 4.20 7.12 8.94
CA THR A 100 3.04 6.66 8.16
C THR A 100 3.33 6.66 6.66
N GLU A 101 4.05 7.67 6.16
CA GLU A 101 4.45 7.74 4.75
C GLU A 101 5.40 6.61 4.36
N GLN A 102 6.35 6.26 5.24
CA GLN A 102 7.27 5.13 5.04
C GLN A 102 6.52 3.79 5.04
N GLU A 103 5.61 3.56 5.99
CA GLU A 103 4.77 2.36 6.04
C GLU A 103 3.89 2.23 4.79
N LEU A 104 3.31 3.34 4.33
CA LEU A 104 2.49 3.38 3.13
C LEU A 104 3.32 3.06 1.88
N ALA A 105 4.55 3.57 1.79
CA ALA A 105 5.48 3.26 0.70
C ALA A 105 5.84 1.76 0.68
N SER A 106 6.19 1.19 1.84
CA SER A 106 6.48 -0.24 1.99
C SER A 106 5.28 -1.10 1.57
N THR A 107 4.10 -0.80 2.11
CA THR A 107 2.87 -1.54 1.82
C THR A 107 2.53 -1.49 0.32
N ARG A 108 2.75 -0.36 -0.34
CA ARG A 108 2.55 -0.23 -1.79
C ARG A 108 3.55 -1.07 -2.60
N GLN A 109 4.78 -1.21 -2.12
CA GLN A 109 5.77 -2.08 -2.76
C GLN A 109 5.38 -3.56 -2.61
N ASP A 110 4.98 -3.98 -1.42
CA ASP A 110 4.55 -5.35 -1.14
C ASP A 110 3.30 -5.73 -1.94
N LEU A 111 2.36 -4.79 -2.07
CA LEU A 111 1.16 -4.99 -2.90
C LEU A 111 1.52 -5.22 -4.37
N ARG A 112 2.44 -4.43 -4.93
CA ARG A 112 2.89 -4.61 -6.33
C ARG A 112 3.60 -5.94 -6.53
N ALA A 113 4.47 -6.33 -5.61
CA ALA A 113 5.16 -7.61 -5.66
C ALA A 113 4.16 -8.78 -5.60
N SER A 114 3.15 -8.68 -4.73
CA SER A 114 2.10 -9.68 -4.62
C SER A 114 1.25 -9.78 -5.89
N GLN A 115 0.91 -8.65 -6.51
CA GLN A 115 0.19 -8.61 -7.79
C GLN A 115 0.98 -9.31 -8.91
N GLN A 116 2.27 -9.00 -9.05
CA GLN A 116 3.14 -9.66 -10.03
C GLN A 116 3.21 -11.18 -9.81
N ARG A 117 3.30 -11.62 -8.55
CA ARG A 117 3.32 -13.04 -8.22
C ARG A 117 2.01 -13.74 -8.59
N VAL A 118 0.87 -13.07 -8.41
CA VAL A 118 -0.44 -13.61 -8.83
C VAL A 118 -0.50 -13.78 -10.35
N GLU A 119 -0.05 -12.79 -11.11
CA GLU A 119 -0.02 -12.85 -12.58
C GLU A 119 0.88 -14.00 -13.08
N GLU A 120 2.07 -14.17 -12.46
CA GLU A 120 2.99 -15.26 -12.78
C GLU A 120 2.35 -16.63 -12.52
N LEU A 121 1.74 -16.82 -11.34
CA LEU A 121 1.08 -18.08 -10.98
C LEU A 121 -0.11 -18.38 -11.88
N GLN A 122 -0.88 -17.37 -12.30
CA GLN A 122 -1.95 -17.56 -13.28
C GLN A 122 -1.41 -18.03 -14.63
N GLY A 123 -0.27 -17.49 -15.08
CA GLY A 123 0.42 -17.97 -16.27
C GLY A 123 0.89 -19.42 -16.16
N GLU A 124 1.42 -19.81 -15.00
CA GLU A 124 1.84 -21.18 -14.72
C GLU A 124 0.65 -22.16 -14.74
N VAL A 125 -0.47 -21.78 -14.11
CA VAL A 125 -1.70 -22.58 -14.11
C VAL A 125 -2.20 -22.83 -15.53
N ASN A 126 -2.32 -21.80 -16.35
CA ASN A 126 -2.77 -21.93 -17.74
C ASN A 126 -1.85 -22.88 -18.55
N THR A 127 -0.53 -22.79 -18.30
CA THR A 127 0.46 -23.66 -18.96
C THR A 127 0.29 -25.11 -18.52
N LEU A 128 0.09 -25.37 -17.23
CA LEU A 128 -0.12 -26.70 -16.69
C LEU A 128 -1.44 -27.33 -17.17
N GLU A 129 -2.51 -26.54 -17.25
CA GLU A 129 -3.80 -26.98 -17.79
C GLU A 129 -3.66 -27.41 -19.26
N SER A 130 -3.04 -26.58 -20.10
CA SER A 130 -2.79 -26.93 -21.51
C SER A 130 -1.96 -28.21 -21.65
N ARG A 131 -0.91 -28.37 -20.83
CA ARG A 131 -0.10 -29.59 -20.81
C ARG A 131 -0.90 -30.80 -20.36
N ASN A 132 -1.81 -30.64 -19.39
CA ASN A 132 -2.67 -31.73 -18.93
C ASN A 132 -3.61 -32.22 -20.03
N ASP A 133 -4.23 -31.30 -20.78
CA ASP A 133 -5.12 -31.64 -21.88
C ASP A 133 -4.38 -32.31 -23.05
N GLN A 134 -3.15 -31.87 -23.33
CA GLN A 134 -2.29 -32.55 -24.31
C GLN A 134 -1.98 -33.99 -23.88
N LEU A 135 -1.58 -34.20 -22.62
CA LEU A 135 -1.27 -35.53 -22.09
C LEU A 135 -2.51 -36.44 -22.08
N ARG A 136 -3.69 -35.92 -21.73
CA ARG A 136 -4.95 -36.67 -21.81
C ARG A 136 -5.24 -37.13 -23.24
N SER A 137 -5.03 -36.25 -24.22
CA SER A 137 -5.22 -36.57 -25.64
C SER A 137 -4.23 -37.64 -26.11
N GLU A 138 -2.96 -37.53 -25.69
CA GLU A 138 -1.93 -38.52 -25.99
C GLU A 138 -2.26 -39.89 -25.40
N VAL A 139 -2.71 -39.96 -24.14
CA VAL A 139 -3.16 -41.20 -23.50
C VAL A 139 -4.31 -41.83 -24.29
N SER A 140 -5.32 -41.05 -24.68
CA SER A 140 -6.46 -41.56 -25.46
C SER A 140 -6.04 -42.13 -26.82
N ASN A 141 -5.09 -41.48 -27.50
CA ASN A 141 -4.52 -41.94 -28.76
C ASN A 141 -3.72 -43.25 -28.59
N LEU A 142 -2.91 -43.33 -27.53
CA LEU A 142 -2.14 -44.54 -27.21
C LEU A 142 -3.06 -45.71 -26.87
N GLU A 143 -4.12 -45.50 -26.09
CA GLU A 143 -5.11 -46.53 -25.82
C GLU A 143 -5.78 -47.05 -27.09
N SER A 144 -6.15 -46.15 -28.00
CA SER A 144 -6.78 -46.51 -29.28
C SER A 144 -5.83 -47.30 -30.17
N THR A 145 -4.58 -46.85 -30.28
CA THR A 145 -3.51 -47.59 -30.97
C THR A 145 -3.32 -48.98 -30.36
N ASN A 146 -3.31 -49.09 -29.03
CA ASN A 146 -3.10 -50.35 -28.34
C ASN A 146 -4.27 -51.33 -28.55
N ARG A 147 -5.52 -50.84 -28.59
CA ARG A 147 -6.69 -51.67 -28.98
C ARG A 147 -6.54 -52.20 -30.40
N ASN A 148 -6.23 -51.32 -31.37
CA ASN A 148 -6.06 -51.72 -32.75
C ASN A 148 -4.94 -52.76 -32.94
N LEU A 149 -3.80 -52.61 -32.25
CA LEU A 149 -2.71 -53.58 -32.28
C LEU A 149 -3.11 -54.94 -31.66
N ARG A 150 -3.97 -54.95 -30.63
CA ARG A 150 -4.51 -56.20 -30.07
C ARG A 150 -5.42 -56.89 -31.08
N ASP A 151 -6.30 -56.14 -31.73
CA ASP A 151 -7.22 -56.67 -32.74
C ASP A 151 -6.43 -57.29 -33.91
N GLN A 152 -5.41 -56.59 -34.43
CA GLN A 152 -4.52 -57.11 -35.48
C GLN A 152 -3.77 -58.37 -35.04
N ARG A 153 -3.34 -58.43 -33.78
CA ARG A 153 -2.68 -59.63 -33.23
C ARG A 153 -3.64 -60.81 -33.20
N ASP A 154 -4.88 -60.60 -32.78
CA ASP A 154 -5.90 -61.63 -32.71
C ASP A 154 -6.25 -62.16 -34.11
N GLU A 155 -6.37 -61.27 -35.11
CA GLU A 155 -6.58 -61.63 -36.52
C GLU A 155 -5.42 -62.46 -37.08
N LEU A 156 -4.17 -62.01 -36.89
CA LEU A 156 -2.99 -62.77 -37.33
C LEU A 156 -2.87 -64.13 -36.64
N GLN A 157 -3.32 -64.24 -35.38
CA GLN A 157 -3.32 -65.52 -34.69
C GLN A 157 -4.35 -66.48 -35.31
N ALA A 158 -5.54 -66.00 -35.64
CA ALA A 158 -6.55 -66.79 -36.34
C ALA A 158 -6.07 -67.24 -37.73
N ASP A 159 -5.46 -66.34 -38.51
CA ASP A 159 -4.89 -66.67 -39.82
C ASP A 159 -3.84 -67.79 -39.70
N VAL A 160 -2.98 -67.73 -38.67
CA VAL A 160 -1.98 -68.78 -38.41
C VAL A 160 -2.64 -70.11 -38.05
N GLU A 161 -3.72 -70.12 -37.28
CA GLU A 161 -4.47 -71.33 -36.95
C GLU A 161 -5.09 -71.94 -38.22
N ASP A 162 -5.76 -71.14 -39.05
CA ASP A 162 -6.35 -71.57 -40.32
C ASP A 162 -5.30 -72.13 -41.31
N LEU A 163 -4.14 -71.46 -41.43
CA LEU A 163 -3.02 -71.92 -42.26
C LEU A 163 -2.45 -73.26 -41.79
N ASN A 164 -2.38 -73.50 -40.47
CA ASN A 164 -1.92 -74.78 -39.94
C ASN A 164 -2.90 -75.92 -40.23
N ASP A 165 -4.20 -75.64 -40.18
CA ASP A 165 -5.24 -76.60 -40.55
C ASP A 165 -5.19 -76.92 -42.05
N GLU A 166 -5.00 -75.92 -42.91
CA GLU A 166 -4.82 -76.12 -44.35
C GLU A 166 -3.58 -76.97 -44.67
N VAL A 167 -2.44 -76.69 -44.02
CA VAL A 167 -1.22 -77.50 -44.14
C VAL A 167 -1.50 -78.96 -43.74
N SER A 168 -2.17 -79.19 -42.62
CA SER A 168 -2.49 -80.54 -42.14
C SER A 168 -3.39 -81.30 -43.13
N GLN A 169 -4.36 -80.61 -43.75
CA GLN A 169 -5.22 -81.19 -44.77
C GLN A 169 -4.43 -81.55 -46.04
N LEU A 170 -3.58 -80.64 -46.51
CA LEU A 170 -2.73 -80.88 -47.68
C LEU A 170 -1.76 -82.05 -47.46
N GLU A 171 -1.19 -82.19 -46.25
CA GLU A 171 -0.38 -83.35 -45.89
C GLU A 171 -1.18 -84.66 -45.95
N SER A 172 -2.43 -84.65 -45.48
CA SER A 172 -3.33 -85.81 -45.58
C SER A 172 -3.65 -86.19 -47.03
N ASP A 173 -3.96 -85.18 -47.86
CA ASP A 173 -4.25 -85.37 -49.28
C ASP A 173 -3.03 -85.92 -50.04
N VAL A 174 -1.83 -85.42 -49.74
CA VAL A 174 -0.56 -85.93 -50.30
C VAL A 174 -0.39 -87.41 -49.95
N ASN A 175 -0.56 -87.79 -48.68
CA ASN A 175 -0.45 -89.19 -48.26
C ASN A 175 -1.45 -90.10 -48.99
N SER A 176 -2.71 -89.65 -49.13
CA SER A 176 -3.73 -90.41 -49.87
C SER A 176 -3.41 -90.57 -51.35
N LEU A 177 -2.90 -89.51 -52.00
CA LEU A 177 -2.46 -89.57 -53.39
C LEU A 177 -1.26 -90.49 -53.57
N GLU A 178 -0.32 -90.50 -52.62
CA GLU A 178 0.82 -91.41 -52.62
C GLU A 178 0.37 -92.88 -52.53
N GLU A 179 -0.54 -93.20 -51.60
CA GLU A 179 -1.14 -94.54 -51.48
C GLU A 179 -1.84 -94.95 -52.77
N ARG A 180 -2.67 -94.06 -53.33
CA ARG A 180 -3.38 -94.33 -54.58
C ARG A 180 -2.43 -94.55 -55.75
N ASN A 181 -1.34 -93.78 -55.80
CA ASN A 181 -0.31 -93.96 -56.83
C ASN A 181 0.38 -95.32 -56.68
N GLN A 182 0.65 -95.74 -55.45
CA GLN A 182 1.23 -97.06 -55.16
C GLN A 182 0.29 -98.20 -55.58
N ASP A 183 -1.00 -98.09 -55.29
CA ASP A 183 -2.01 -99.05 -55.73
C ASP A 183 -2.09 -99.15 -57.26
N LEU A 184 -2.16 -98.00 -57.95
CA LEU A 184 -2.17 -97.95 -59.41
C LEU A 184 -0.90 -98.56 -60.02
N ARG A 185 0.27 -98.33 -59.41
CA ARG A 185 1.53 -98.98 -59.83
C ARG A 185 1.45 -100.49 -59.66
N ASN A 186 0.93 -100.97 -58.53
CA ASN A 186 0.75 -102.40 -58.27
C ASN A 186 -0.22 -103.04 -59.27
N GLU A 187 -1.36 -102.40 -59.53
CA GLU A 187 -2.35 -102.86 -60.52
C GLU A 187 -1.75 -102.88 -61.93
N ASN A 188 -1.02 -101.83 -62.33
CA ASN A 188 -0.35 -101.78 -63.63
C ASN A 188 0.68 -102.92 -63.78
N GLN A 189 1.44 -103.23 -62.72
CA GLN A 189 2.35 -104.38 -62.72
C GLN A 189 1.59 -105.72 -62.86
N GLN A 190 0.47 -105.89 -62.17
CA GLN A 190 -0.36 -107.10 -62.29
C GLN A 190 -0.94 -107.26 -63.69
N LEU A 191 -1.50 -106.19 -64.27
CA LEU A 191 -2.03 -106.19 -65.63
C LEU A 191 -0.94 -106.51 -66.66
N ARG A 192 0.27 -105.95 -66.50
CA ARG A 192 1.42 -106.29 -67.35
C ARG A 192 1.77 -107.79 -67.27
N ARG A 193 1.79 -108.38 -66.07
CA ARG A 193 2.03 -109.82 -65.89
C ARG A 193 0.93 -110.66 -66.54
N ALA A 194 -0.34 -110.34 -66.28
CA ALA A 194 -1.47 -111.05 -66.87
C ALA A 194 -1.45 -110.98 -68.42
N LEU A 195 -1.08 -109.83 -68.98
CA LEU A 195 -0.92 -109.66 -70.41
C LEU A 195 0.26 -110.52 -70.95
N GLN A 196 1.38 -110.56 -70.23
CA GLN A 196 2.51 -111.43 -70.56
C GLN A 196 2.12 -112.91 -70.58
N ASP A 197 1.40 -113.37 -69.54
CA ASP A 197 0.90 -114.76 -69.42
C ASP A 197 -0.09 -115.10 -70.53
N ALA A 198 -1.04 -114.22 -70.83
CA ALA A 198 -1.98 -114.39 -71.93
C ALA A 198 -1.27 -114.47 -73.30
N CYS A 199 -0.27 -113.60 -73.53
CA CYS A 199 0.56 -113.64 -74.73
C CYS A 199 1.43 -114.92 -74.83
N ALA A 200 1.82 -115.52 -73.71
CA ALA A 200 2.53 -116.80 -73.69
C ALA A 200 1.62 -117.98 -74.06
N ALA A 201 0.34 -117.94 -73.69
CA ALA A 201 -0.63 -119.01 -73.92
C ALA A 201 -1.19 -119.10 -75.36
N ILE A 202 -0.98 -118.10 -76.21
CA ILE A 202 -1.44 -118.10 -77.61
C ILE A 202 -0.57 -119.04 -78.47
N ASN A 203 -1.18 -120.09 -79.02
CA ASN A 203 -0.57 -120.98 -80.01
C ASN A 203 -0.91 -120.50 -81.43
N GLY A 204 0.09 -119.94 -82.15
CA GLY A 204 -0.05 -119.37 -83.49
C GLY A 204 0.71 -118.04 -83.66
N SER A 205 0.36 -117.24 -84.68
CA SER A 205 0.93 -115.90 -84.87
C SER A 205 0.44 -114.94 -83.80
N LYS A 206 1.34 -114.43 -82.95
CA LYS A 206 1.00 -113.55 -81.83
C LYS A 206 0.57 -112.14 -82.29
N PRO A 207 -0.40 -111.50 -81.61
CA PRO A 207 -0.77 -110.11 -81.86
C PRO A 207 0.42 -109.15 -81.70
N SER A 208 0.42 -108.05 -82.46
CA SER A 208 1.49 -107.03 -82.43
C SER A 208 1.71 -106.40 -81.04
N GLY A 209 0.67 -106.33 -80.21
CA GLY A 209 0.76 -105.84 -78.83
C GLY A 209 1.58 -106.73 -77.89
N CYS A 210 1.81 -108.01 -78.21
CA CYS A 210 2.60 -108.92 -77.38
C CYS A 210 4.13 -108.65 -77.43
N GLY A 211 4.59 -107.74 -78.29
CA GLY A 211 6.01 -107.32 -78.36
C GLY A 211 6.34 -106.05 -77.56
N LEU A 212 5.34 -105.42 -76.93
CA LEU A 212 5.48 -104.15 -76.19
C LEU A 212 5.40 -104.33 -74.65
N VAL A 213 5.32 -105.57 -74.18
CA VAL A 213 5.17 -105.96 -72.76
C VAL A 213 6.46 -106.55 -72.24
#